data_AF-A0A9P0XDT8-F1
#
_entry.id   AF-A0A9P0XDT8-F1
#
_cell.length_a   1.000
_cell.length_b   1.000
_cell.length_c   1.000
_cell.angle_alpha   90.00
_cell.angle_beta   90.00
_cell.angle_gamma   90.00
#
_symmetry.space_group_name_H-M   'P 1'
#
loop_
_entity.id
_entity.type
_entity.pdbx_description
1 polymer ?
#
loop_
_entity_poly.entity_id
_entity_poly.type
_entity_poly.pdbx_seq_one_letter_code
_entity_poly.pdbx_strand_id
1 'polypeptide(L)'
;MRFAVKFVLAIFTLSAVSAAQFSVSSTPYRHHRHTSPCPTNVTYDRVLLKRVSLISKYIFTGKVHGVNTGNTTRVYKVNIRRVLKGDLNDIGITVGFGKAASLRFSDATILVQSSIDWKCRPLRVRTYAIFLTEKHRGSIETPVRLKLVVEPVLLTLRSIDIIEAAIKGEGI
;
A
#
# COMPACT_ATOMS: atom_id res chain seq x y z
N MET A 1 45.86 -32.19 43.08
CA MET A 1 47.06 -32.80 42.45
C MET A 1 46.91 -32.71 40.94
N ARG A 2 47.93 -32.09 40.30
CA ARG A 2 48.48 -32.33 38.95
C ARG A 2 47.66 -32.06 37.67
N PHE A 3 48.26 -31.18 36.86
CA PHE A 3 48.08 -30.77 35.47
C PHE A 3 48.13 -31.89 34.40
N ALA A 4 47.51 -31.63 33.23
CA ALA A 4 48.08 -31.70 31.84
C ALA A 4 46.90 -31.71 30.82
N VAL A 5 46.64 -30.70 29.97
CA VAL A 5 47.36 -30.19 28.77
C VAL A 5 47.66 -31.26 27.71
N LYS A 6 46.94 -31.21 26.57
CA LYS A 6 47.39 -31.30 25.14
C LYS A 6 46.17 -30.93 24.26
N PHE A 7 45.99 -29.73 23.69
CA PHE A 7 46.70 -29.06 22.59
C PHE A 7 47.05 -29.99 21.42
N VAL A 8 46.23 -29.99 20.37
CA VAL A 8 46.65 -30.33 19.01
C VAL A 8 46.13 -29.25 18.07
N LEU A 9 47.08 -28.42 17.64
CA LEU A 9 47.00 -27.53 16.50
C LEU A 9 46.97 -28.37 15.21
N ALA A 10 46.10 -28.04 14.28
CA ALA A 10 46.28 -28.40 12.88
C ALA A 10 46.10 -27.13 12.03
N ILE A 11 47.23 -26.47 11.76
CA ILE A 11 47.43 -25.49 10.69
C ILE A 11 48.15 -26.25 9.55
N PHE A 12 47.99 -25.76 8.31
CA PHE A 12 48.75 -26.00 7.07
C PHE A 12 47.84 -26.53 5.94
N THR A 13 47.79 -26.02 4.71
CA THR A 13 48.13 -24.73 4.06
C THR A 13 47.72 -24.86 2.58
N LEU A 14 47.42 -23.72 1.93
CA LEU A 14 47.68 -23.34 0.51
C LEU A 14 47.40 -24.36 -0.62
N SER A 15 46.38 -24.15 -1.48
CA SER A 15 46.27 -23.23 -2.64
C SER A 15 46.80 -23.78 -3.98
N ALA A 16 45.89 -23.93 -4.96
CA ALA A 16 46.11 -23.80 -6.41
C ALA A 16 44.72 -23.75 -7.08
N VAL A 17 44.19 -22.58 -7.44
CA VAL A 17 44.25 -21.94 -8.78
C VAL A 17 43.94 -22.90 -9.94
N SER A 18 42.72 -22.80 -10.48
CA SER A 18 42.40 -22.95 -11.90
C SER A 18 41.02 -22.31 -12.12
N ALA A 19 40.98 -21.08 -12.63
CA ALA A 19 40.77 -20.77 -14.05
C ALA A 19 39.29 -20.92 -14.49
N ALA A 20 38.66 -19.76 -14.60
CA ALA A 20 37.65 -19.36 -15.59
C ALA A 20 36.65 -20.42 -16.08
N GLN A 21 35.38 -20.22 -15.73
CA GLN A 21 34.31 -20.29 -16.72
C GLN A 21 33.26 -19.21 -16.39
N PHE A 22 33.22 -18.23 -17.29
CA PHE A 22 32.32 -17.09 -17.32
C PHE A 22 30.94 -17.61 -17.74
N SER A 23 30.10 -18.00 -16.77
CA SER A 23 28.69 -18.28 -17.02
C SER A 23 27.89 -17.00 -16.80
N VAL A 24 27.65 -16.29 -17.90
CA VAL A 24 26.59 -15.28 -18.03
C VAL A 24 25.26 -16.00 -17.81
N SER A 25 24.87 -16.15 -16.55
CA SER A 25 23.55 -16.62 -16.16
C SER A 25 22.68 -15.40 -15.96
N SER A 26 21.97 -15.06 -17.04
CA SER A 26 20.70 -14.34 -17.10
C SER A 26 20.41 -13.45 -15.90
N THR A 27 20.43 -12.14 -16.14
CA THR A 27 19.68 -11.18 -15.33
C THR A 27 18.33 -11.80 -14.97
N PRO A 28 17.96 -11.90 -13.68
CA PRO A 28 16.58 -12.23 -13.37
C PRO A 28 15.80 -11.06 -13.95
N TYR A 29 15.14 -11.33 -15.08
CA TYR A 29 14.07 -10.50 -15.59
C TYR A 29 13.16 -10.30 -14.39
N ARG A 30 13.29 -9.15 -13.74
CA ARG A 30 12.38 -8.73 -12.70
C ARG A 30 11.06 -8.69 -13.43
N HIS A 31 10.25 -9.73 -13.25
CA HIS A 31 8.85 -9.65 -13.58
C HIS A 31 8.36 -8.41 -12.85
N HIS A 32 8.21 -7.32 -13.60
CA HIS A 32 7.32 -6.26 -13.22
C HIS A 32 5.99 -6.98 -13.03
N ARG A 33 5.67 -7.27 -11.77
CA ARG A 33 4.32 -7.66 -11.39
C ARG A 33 3.46 -6.43 -11.64
N HIS A 34 3.12 -6.23 -12.91
CA HIS A 34 1.97 -5.47 -13.32
C HIS A 34 0.78 -6.13 -12.65
N THR A 35 0.27 -5.57 -11.56
CA THR A 35 -1.07 -5.92 -11.12
C THR A 35 -1.74 -4.77 -10.39
N SER A 36 -1.71 -3.55 -10.95
CA SER A 36 -2.91 -2.74 -10.75
C SER A 36 -4.06 -3.57 -11.35
N PRO A 37 -5.20 -3.73 -10.65
CA PRO A 37 -6.32 -4.48 -11.19
C PRO A 37 -6.97 -3.81 -12.41
N CYS A 38 -6.49 -2.63 -12.77
CA CYS A 38 -6.90 -1.87 -13.93
C CYS A 38 -5.81 -0.99 -14.52
N PRO A 39 -5.83 -0.74 -15.84
CA PRO A 39 -4.96 0.22 -16.51
C PRO A 39 -5.49 1.66 -16.37
N THR A 40 -6.19 1.98 -15.27
CA THR A 40 -6.55 3.37 -14.97
C THR A 40 -5.29 4.05 -14.46
N ASN A 41 -4.57 4.64 -15.40
CA ASN A 41 -3.30 5.33 -15.25
C ASN A 41 -3.47 6.67 -14.49
N VAL A 42 -4.33 6.71 -13.46
CA VAL A 42 -4.68 7.93 -12.73
C VAL A 42 -3.44 8.59 -12.15
N THR A 43 -2.45 7.80 -11.74
CA THR A 43 -1.15 8.31 -11.26
C THR A 43 -0.32 9.00 -12.36
N TYR A 44 -0.58 8.73 -13.63
CA TYR A 44 0.22 9.24 -14.75
C TYR A 44 -0.53 10.29 -15.59
N ASP A 45 -1.86 10.29 -15.56
CA ASP A 45 -2.67 11.40 -16.07
C ASP A 45 -2.70 12.52 -15.02
N ARG A 46 -1.84 13.52 -15.20
CA ARG A 46 -1.69 14.65 -14.26
C ARG A 46 -2.98 15.46 -14.11
N VAL A 47 -3.76 15.63 -15.18
CA VAL A 47 -5.00 16.42 -15.16
C VAL A 47 -6.06 15.67 -14.37
N LEU A 48 -6.21 14.38 -14.64
CA LEU A 48 -7.12 13.51 -13.90
C LEU A 48 -6.70 13.41 -12.43
N LEU A 49 -5.41 13.20 -12.15
CA LEU A 49 -4.90 13.09 -10.79
C LEU A 49 -5.18 14.35 -9.98
N LYS A 50 -4.93 15.53 -10.55
CA LYS A 50 -5.19 16.81 -9.90
C LYS A 50 -6.68 17.01 -9.65
N ARG A 51 -7.54 16.70 -10.63
CA ARG A 51 -9.00 16.76 -10.45
C ARG A 51 -9.46 15.83 -9.33
N VAL A 52 -9.01 14.58 -9.36
CA VAL A 52 -9.42 13.55 -8.40
C VAL A 52 -8.86 13.86 -7.00
N SER A 53 -7.63 14.35 -6.89
CA SER A 53 -7.04 14.75 -5.60
C SER A 53 -7.79 15.93 -5.00
N LEU A 54 -8.29 16.87 -5.81
CA LEU A 54 -9.12 17.98 -5.36
C LEU A 54 -10.49 17.52 -4.84
N ILE A 55 -11.19 16.68 -5.62
CA ILE A 55 -12.53 16.16 -5.26
C ILE A 55 -12.46 15.25 -4.03
N SER A 56 -11.37 14.49 -3.88
CA SER A 56 -11.19 13.57 -2.76
C SER A 56 -11.05 14.35 -1.45
N LYS A 57 -12.05 14.20 -0.58
CA LYS A 57 -12.02 14.79 0.77
C LYS A 57 -11.02 14.06 1.68
N TYR A 58 -10.95 12.74 1.55
CA TYR A 58 -10.01 11.91 2.31
C TYR A 58 -9.15 11.08 1.37
N ILE A 59 -7.84 11.10 1.63
CA ILE A 59 -6.87 10.25 0.94
C ILE A 59 -6.04 9.55 2.00
N PHE A 60 -5.98 8.22 1.93
CA PHE A 60 -5.23 7.43 2.90
C PHE A 60 -4.68 6.16 2.26
N THR A 61 -3.64 5.64 2.86
CA THR A 61 -3.12 4.31 2.58
C THR A 61 -3.77 3.31 3.53
N GLY A 62 -4.05 2.11 3.05
CA GLY A 62 -4.73 1.11 3.86
C GLY A 62 -4.51 -0.32 3.37
N LYS A 63 -4.75 -1.28 4.26
CA LYS A 63 -4.75 -2.71 3.96
C LYS A 63 -6.19 -3.20 3.89
N VAL A 64 -6.56 -3.85 2.78
CA VAL A 64 -7.86 -4.51 2.64
C VAL A 64 -7.88 -5.76 3.53
N HIS A 65 -8.87 -5.89 4.41
CA HIS A 65 -9.07 -7.11 5.21
C HIS A 65 -10.40 -7.82 4.94
N GLY A 66 -11.30 -7.18 4.18
CA GLY A 66 -12.53 -7.81 3.71
C GLY A 66 -13.02 -7.15 2.44
N VAL A 67 -13.68 -7.92 1.59
CA VAL A 67 -14.36 -7.43 0.39
C VAL A 67 -15.75 -8.06 0.38
N ASN A 68 -16.77 -7.23 0.32
CA ASN A 68 -18.15 -7.67 0.14
C ASN A 68 -18.65 -7.14 -1.19
N THR A 69 -19.15 -8.02 -2.06
CA THR A 69 -19.70 -7.67 -3.36
C THR A 69 -21.21 -7.81 -3.30
N GLY A 70 -21.92 -6.69 -3.41
CA GLY A 70 -23.36 -6.66 -3.59
C GLY A 70 -23.73 -6.53 -5.08
N ASN A 71 -25.03 -6.40 -5.36
CA ASN A 71 -25.55 -6.40 -6.73
C ASN A 71 -24.99 -5.26 -7.60
N THR A 72 -24.83 -4.07 -7.05
CA THR A 72 -24.37 -2.87 -7.77
C THR A 72 -23.12 -2.23 -7.19
N THR A 73 -22.63 -2.73 -6.05
CA THR A 73 -21.56 -2.08 -5.30
C THR A 73 -20.59 -3.09 -4.72
N ARG A 74 -19.32 -2.67 -4.58
CA ARG A 74 -18.28 -3.40 -3.89
C ARG A 74 -17.87 -2.61 -2.66
N VAL A 75 -17.90 -3.24 -1.49
CA VAL A 75 -17.52 -2.62 -0.23
C VAL A 75 -16.23 -3.26 0.26
N TYR A 76 -15.19 -2.44 0.39
CA TYR A 76 -13.91 -2.81 0.97
C TYR A 76 -13.92 -2.46 2.46
N LYS A 77 -13.59 -3.45 3.29
CA LYS A 77 -13.21 -3.23 4.68
C LYS A 77 -11.71 -2.97 4.68
N VAL A 78 -11.30 -1.76 5.08
CA VAL A 78 -9.92 -1.29 4.98
C VAL A 78 -9.42 -0.88 6.36
N ASN A 79 -8.29 -1.43 6.78
CA ASN A 79 -7.56 -0.97 7.95
C ASN A 79 -6.57 0.11 7.51
N ILE A 80 -6.74 1.31 8.06
CA ILE A 80 -5.99 2.49 7.67
C ILE A 80 -4.54 2.36 8.15
N ARG A 81 -3.60 2.81 7.34
CA ARG A 81 -2.16 2.73 7.65
C ARG A 81 -1.57 4.12 7.86
N ARG A 82 -1.91 5.05 6.96
CA ARG A 82 -1.48 6.44 7.03
C ARG A 82 -2.49 7.31 6.30
N VAL A 83 -2.87 8.44 6.91
CA VAL A 83 -3.69 9.47 6.27
C VAL A 83 -2.78 10.42 5.51
N LEU A 84 -3.09 10.69 4.24
CA LEU A 84 -2.37 11.61 3.36
C LEU A 84 -3.11 12.94 3.20
N LYS A 85 -4.44 12.94 3.26
CA LYS A 85 -5.30 14.12 3.16
C LYS A 85 -6.60 13.91 3.95
N GLY A 86 -7.08 14.97 4.61
CA GLY A 86 -8.37 15.01 5.31
C GLY A 86 -8.27 14.60 6.78
N ASP A 87 -9.24 15.03 7.59
CA ASP A 87 -9.37 14.65 9.00
C ASP A 87 -10.45 13.58 9.16
N LEU A 88 -10.08 12.37 9.56
CA LEU A 88 -11.02 11.25 9.71
C LEU A 88 -11.85 11.32 11.01
N ASN A 89 -11.54 12.24 11.92
CA ASN A 89 -12.36 12.44 13.13
C ASN A 89 -13.78 12.92 12.77
N ASP A 90 -13.94 13.62 11.64
CA ASP A 90 -15.24 14.16 11.18
C ASP A 90 -16.23 13.11 10.64
N ILE A 91 -15.77 11.86 10.56
CA ILE A 91 -16.57 10.67 10.24
C ILE A 91 -16.60 9.67 11.40
N GLY A 92 -16.25 10.12 12.61
CA GLY A 92 -16.31 9.32 13.84
C GLY A 92 -15.19 8.28 13.95
N ILE A 93 -14.13 8.41 13.15
CA ILE A 93 -12.97 7.52 13.21
C ILE A 93 -11.89 8.24 14.02
N THR A 94 -11.73 7.83 15.28
CA THR A 94 -10.64 8.32 16.11
C THR A 94 -9.33 7.70 15.63
N VAL A 95 -8.52 8.50 14.94
CA VAL A 95 -7.19 8.10 14.51
C VAL A 95 -6.21 8.50 15.62
N GLY A 96 -5.69 7.52 16.36
CA GLY A 96 -4.66 7.79 17.35
C GLY A 96 -3.34 8.21 16.67
N PHE A 97 -3.07 9.51 16.64
CA PHE A 97 -1.79 10.03 16.18
C PHE A 97 -0.83 10.14 17.39
N GLY A 98 0.24 9.35 17.39
CA GLY A 98 1.45 9.64 18.16
C GLY A 98 1.48 9.23 19.64
N LYS A 99 2.17 8.11 19.90
CA LYS A 99 3.19 8.00 20.96
C LYS A 99 4.50 7.58 20.27
N ALA A 100 5.66 7.99 20.74
CA ALA A 100 6.94 7.63 20.11
C ALA A 100 7.22 6.11 20.08
N ALA A 101 6.52 5.32 20.92
CA ALA A 101 6.48 3.85 20.85
C ALA A 101 5.40 3.29 19.89
N SER A 102 4.52 4.14 19.35
CA SER A 102 3.48 3.82 18.39
C SER A 102 3.91 4.19 16.96
N LEU A 103 4.94 3.51 16.46
CA LEU A 103 5.18 3.34 15.02
C LEU A 103 4.05 2.53 14.33
N ARG A 104 2.90 2.35 14.99
CA ARG A 104 1.81 1.49 14.57
C ARG A 104 0.68 2.35 14.02
N PHE A 105 0.50 2.21 12.71
CA PHE A 105 -0.74 2.20 11.95
C PHE A 105 -2.00 2.38 12.80
N SER A 106 -2.84 3.33 12.43
CA SER A 106 -4.17 3.44 13.02
C SER A 106 -4.95 2.15 12.77
N ASP A 107 -5.26 1.38 13.81
CA ASP A 107 -6.13 0.20 13.68
C ASP A 107 -7.61 0.56 13.38
N ALA A 108 -7.84 1.80 12.94
CA ALA A 108 -9.07 2.29 12.38
C ALA A 108 -9.46 1.46 11.16
N THR A 109 -10.62 0.83 11.24
CA THR A 109 -11.25 0.14 10.12
C THR A 109 -12.33 1.02 9.52
N ILE A 110 -12.33 1.15 8.21
CA ILE A 110 -13.32 1.92 7.46
C ILE A 110 -13.94 1.10 6.33
N LEU A 111 -15.20 1.42 6.02
CA LEU A 111 -15.92 0.85 4.88
C LEU A 111 -15.82 1.81 3.69
N VAL A 112 -15.27 1.30 2.60
CA VAL A 112 -15.03 2.04 1.37
C VAL A 112 -15.82 1.40 0.24
N GLN A 113 -16.76 2.13 -0.34
CA GLN A 113 -17.64 1.69 -1.40
C GLN A 113 -17.11 2.07 -2.77
N SER A 114 -17.18 1.14 -3.72
CA SER A 114 -16.90 1.29 -5.14
C SER A 114 -18.13 0.88 -5.94
N SER A 115 -18.34 1.47 -7.12
CA SER A 115 -19.34 0.96 -8.06
C SER A 115 -18.85 -0.34 -8.70
N ILE A 116 -19.78 -1.28 -8.94
CA ILE A 116 -19.43 -2.52 -9.65
C ILE A 116 -19.13 -2.28 -11.14
N ASP A 117 -19.60 -1.16 -11.69
CA ASP A 117 -19.43 -0.76 -13.10
C ASP A 117 -17.97 -0.44 -13.46
N TRP A 118 -17.10 -0.34 -12.45
CA TRP A 118 -15.68 -0.20 -12.69
C TRP A 118 -15.17 -1.50 -13.31
N LYS A 119 -14.65 -1.39 -14.54
CA LYS A 119 -14.21 -2.49 -15.43
C LYS A 119 -13.05 -3.33 -14.87
N CYS A 120 -12.70 -3.08 -13.62
CA CYS A 120 -11.46 -3.45 -12.99
C CYS A 120 -11.68 -4.57 -12.01
N ARG A 121 -10.67 -5.43 -11.87
CA ARG A 121 -10.78 -6.56 -10.94
C ARG A 121 -10.81 -6.02 -9.50
N PRO A 122 -11.63 -6.59 -8.60
CA PRO A 122 -11.61 -6.17 -7.19
C PRO A 122 -10.22 -6.33 -6.57
N LEU A 123 -9.88 -5.45 -5.63
CA LEU A 123 -8.70 -5.68 -4.79
C LEU A 123 -8.85 -6.99 -4.00
N ARG A 124 -7.75 -7.71 -3.84
CA ARG A 124 -7.72 -8.91 -3.01
C ARG A 124 -7.60 -8.55 -1.54
N VAL A 125 -8.07 -9.44 -0.67
CA VAL A 125 -7.80 -9.35 0.77
C VAL A 125 -6.29 -9.38 1.00
N ARG A 126 -5.82 -8.62 1.97
CA ARG A 126 -4.42 -8.35 2.32
C ARG A 126 -3.65 -7.46 1.33
N THR A 127 -4.30 -6.92 0.29
CA THR A 127 -3.68 -5.94 -0.60
C THR A 127 -3.59 -4.57 0.06
N TYR A 128 -2.46 -3.89 -0.14
CA TYR A 128 -2.24 -2.51 0.26
C TYR A 128 -2.50 -1.58 -0.93
N ALA A 129 -3.26 -0.52 -0.68
CA ALA A 129 -3.61 0.45 -1.70
C ALA A 129 -3.76 1.85 -1.10
N ILE A 130 -3.84 2.84 -1.98
CA ILE A 130 -4.14 4.23 -1.71
C ILE A 130 -5.58 4.47 -2.15
N PHE A 131 -6.40 4.93 -1.22
CA PHE A 131 -7.83 5.14 -1.41
C PHE A 131 -8.10 6.63 -1.51
N LEU A 132 -8.66 7.05 -2.63
CA LEU A 132 -9.06 8.42 -2.92
C LEU A 132 -10.57 8.50 -2.82
N THR A 133 -11.06 9.20 -1.79
CA THR A 133 -12.45 9.04 -1.35
C THR A 133 -13.16 10.34 -1.06
N GLU A 134 -14.47 10.32 -1.27
CA GLU A 134 -15.41 11.35 -0.86
C GLU A 134 -16.30 10.83 0.29
N LYS A 135 -16.82 11.75 1.09
CA LYS A 135 -17.79 11.42 2.15
C LYS A 135 -19.09 10.99 1.49
N HIS A 136 -19.54 9.78 1.77
CA HIS A 136 -20.87 9.33 1.37
C HIS A 136 -21.74 9.22 2.63
N ARG A 137 -22.88 9.91 2.66
CA ARG A 137 -23.84 9.71 3.76
C ARG A 137 -24.35 8.27 3.66
N GLY A 138 -24.07 7.47 4.67
CA GLY A 138 -24.73 6.18 4.84
C GLY A 138 -26.20 6.37 5.21
N SER A 139 -26.99 5.31 5.09
CA SER A 139 -28.31 5.26 5.74
C SER A 139 -28.13 5.26 7.27
N ILE A 140 -29.20 5.56 8.01
CA ILE A 140 -29.27 5.61 9.49
C ILE A 140 -28.64 4.36 10.14
N GLU A 141 -28.74 3.20 9.48
CA GLU A 141 -28.23 1.91 9.97
C GLU A 141 -26.74 1.63 9.67
N THR A 142 -26.10 2.45 8.82
CA THR A 142 -24.70 2.22 8.41
C THR A 142 -23.88 3.46 8.71
N PRO A 143 -23.03 3.43 9.75
CA PRO A 143 -22.25 4.58 10.16
C PRO A 143 -21.26 4.91 9.04
N VAL A 144 -21.49 6.04 8.38
CA VAL A 144 -20.65 6.72 7.38
C VAL A 144 -19.77 5.81 6.49
N ARG A 145 -20.15 5.68 5.22
CA ARG A 145 -19.32 5.02 4.21
C ARG A 145 -18.50 6.06 3.46
N LEU A 146 -17.27 5.72 3.11
CA LEU A 146 -16.54 6.50 2.12
C LEU A 146 -16.82 5.93 0.74
N LYS A 147 -16.98 6.80 -0.26
CA LYS A 147 -17.12 6.37 -1.65
C LYS A 147 -15.84 6.66 -2.39
N LEU A 148 -15.39 5.71 -3.19
CA LEU A 148 -14.22 5.87 -4.03
C LEU A 148 -14.53 6.83 -5.17
N VAL A 149 -13.66 7.81 -5.35
CA VAL A 149 -13.70 8.74 -6.48
C VAL A 149 -13.11 8.07 -7.72
N VAL A 150 -12.07 7.27 -7.50
CA VAL A 150 -11.40 6.45 -8.52
C VAL A 150 -11.02 5.09 -7.95
N GLU A 151 -10.68 4.20 -8.86
CA GLU A 151 -9.98 2.95 -8.61
C GLU A 151 -8.88 3.10 -7.54
N PRO A 152 -8.81 2.21 -6.53
CA PRO A 152 -7.73 2.21 -5.58
C PRO A 152 -6.37 2.06 -6.28
N VAL A 153 -5.43 2.95 -5.98
CA VAL A 153 -4.08 2.92 -6.54
C VAL A 153 -3.24 1.94 -5.73
N LEU A 154 -2.49 1.05 -6.38
CA LEU A 154 -1.61 0.13 -5.64
C LEU A 154 -0.58 0.90 -4.81
N LEU A 155 -0.31 0.41 -3.60
CA LEU A 155 0.69 1.02 -2.74
C LEU A 155 2.11 0.70 -3.23
N THR A 156 2.77 1.71 -3.80
CA THR A 156 4.21 1.72 -4.13
C THR A 156 4.82 3.04 -3.64
N LEU A 157 6.14 3.09 -3.46
CA LEU A 157 6.82 4.34 -3.10
C LEU A 157 6.54 5.43 -4.14
N ARG A 158 6.70 5.10 -5.43
CA ARG A 158 6.41 6.02 -6.55
C ARG A 158 4.98 6.58 -6.52
N SER A 159 3.97 5.73 -6.28
CA SER A 159 2.58 6.20 -6.22
C SER A 159 2.31 7.10 -5.00
N ILE A 160 3.01 6.88 -3.89
CA ILE A 160 2.90 7.74 -2.71
C ILE A 160 3.46 9.11 -3.05
N ASP A 161 4.68 9.18 -3.60
CA ASP A 161 5.35 10.44 -3.93
C ASP A 161 4.51 11.27 -4.91
N ILE A 162 3.99 10.64 -5.97
CA ILE A 162 3.17 11.31 -6.98
C ILE A 162 1.86 11.85 -6.38
N ILE A 163 1.20 11.06 -5.52
CA ILE A 163 -0.06 11.49 -4.88
C ILE A 163 0.21 12.57 -3.84
N GLU A 164 1.28 12.49 -3.04
CA GLU A 164 1.65 13.53 -2.10
C GLU A 164 1.97 14.85 -2.80
N ALA A 165 2.72 14.81 -3.90
CA ALA A 165 2.97 15.99 -4.74
C ALA A 165 1.63 16.58 -5.26
N ALA A 166 0.74 15.72 -5.76
CA ALA A 166 -0.59 16.13 -6.23
C ALA A 166 -1.48 16.75 -5.15
N ILE A 167 -1.31 16.35 -3.89
CA ILE A 167 -2.05 16.91 -2.74
C ILE A 167 -1.47 18.26 -2.34
N LYS A 168 -0.14 18.38 -2.30
CA LYS A 168 0.56 19.62 -1.94
C LYS A 168 0.46 20.71 -3.02
N GLY A 169 0.12 20.33 -4.24
CA GLY A 169 0.14 21.24 -5.39
C GLY A 169 1.57 21.54 -5.88
N GLU A 170 2.55 20.75 -5.44
CA GLU A 170 3.90 20.78 -5.99
C GLU A 170 3.85 20.22 -7.41
N GLY A 171 4.42 20.94 -8.37
CA GLY A 171 4.29 20.65 -9.81
C GLY A 171 4.64 19.19 -10.13
N ILE A 172 3.63 18.43 -10.56
CA ILE A 172 3.77 17.06 -11.07
C ILE A 172 4.26 17.11 -12.51
#